data_AF-A0A6D2IYP7-F1
#
_entry.id   AF-A0A6D2IYP7-F1
#
_cell.length_a   1.000
_cell.length_b   1.000
_cell.length_c   1.000
_cell.angle_alpha   90.00
_cell.angle_beta   90.00
_cell.angle_gamma   90.00
#
_symmetry.space_group_name_H-M   'P 1'
#
loop_
_entity.id
_entity.type
_entity.pdbx_description
1 polymer ?
#
loop_
_entity_poly.entity_id
_entity_poly.type
_entity_poly.pdbx_seq_one_letter_code
_entity_poly.pdbx_strand_id
1 'polypeptide(L)'
;MEVKKDENSTLLEDPKQEISQNIKEEEQEGEILKKRISSHPLYGLLLHSHLNCLKVCSGDFDSPEMMNTADDLSLSKLSLHSDSSPEASSSELDQFMEAYCSALRELKEAMEKPLIETHRFMDAVYTQLNDIVLSPSSP
;
A
#
# COMPACT_ATOMS: atom_id res chain seq x y z
N MET A 1 10.35 53.10 50.51
CA MET A 1 11.04 51.82 50.71
C MET A 1 10.25 50.78 49.92
N GLU A 2 10.68 50.33 48.74
CA GLU A 2 11.80 49.37 48.52
C GLU A 2 11.54 48.07 49.33
N VAL A 3 11.47 46.84 48.79
CA VAL A 3 12.08 46.22 47.60
C VAL A 3 11.28 44.95 47.19
N LYS A 4 11.20 44.69 45.87
CA LYS A 4 11.24 43.44 45.06
C LYS A 4 11.24 42.07 45.82
N LYS A 5 10.78 40.96 45.25
CA LYS A 5 11.31 40.38 44.00
C LYS A 5 10.50 39.17 43.56
N ASP A 6 10.27 39.15 42.27
CA ASP A 6 9.72 38.08 41.44
C ASP A 6 10.48 36.77 41.64
N GLU A 7 9.77 35.68 41.89
CA GLU A 7 10.22 34.33 41.53
C GLU A 7 9.06 33.62 40.82
N ASN A 8 8.69 34.16 39.65
CA ASN A 8 8.20 33.30 38.58
C ASN A 8 9.41 32.44 38.17
N SER A 9 9.54 31.28 38.80
CA SER A 9 10.55 30.30 38.44
C SER A 9 10.25 29.83 37.03
N THR A 10 10.86 30.51 36.05
CA THR A 10 11.04 29.99 34.71
C THR A 10 11.78 28.68 34.87
N LEU A 11 11.01 27.60 34.89
CA LEU A 11 11.50 26.24 34.85
C LEU A 11 12.19 26.13 33.48
N LEU A 12 13.52 26.25 33.50
CA LEU A 12 14.34 25.94 32.35
C LEU A 12 14.20 24.43 32.16
N GLU A 13 13.25 24.02 31.32
CA GLU A 13 13.15 22.63 30.90
C GLU A 13 14.45 22.26 30.21
N ASP A 14 15.14 21.26 30.76
CA ASP A 14 16.37 20.74 30.20
C ASP A 14 16.08 20.26 28.76
N PRO A 15 16.86 20.68 27.74
CA PRO A 15 16.61 20.33 26.34
C PRO A 15 16.51 18.81 26.10
N LYS A 16 17.18 18.02 26.96
CA LYS A 16 17.14 16.55 26.91
C LYS A 16 15.79 15.96 27.34
N GLN A 17 15.06 16.65 28.20
CA GLN A 17 13.79 16.22 28.75
C GLN A 17 12.65 16.51 27.77
N GLU A 18 12.68 17.68 27.13
CA GLU A 18 11.81 18.07 26.02
C GLU A 18 11.96 17.13 24.81
N ILE A 19 13.20 16.81 24.39
CA ILE A 19 13.47 15.84 23.33
C ILE A 19 12.93 14.44 23.69
N SER A 20 13.09 14.02 24.94
CA SER A 20 12.61 12.70 25.39
C SER A 20 11.09 12.63 25.52
N GLN A 21 10.40 13.75 25.75
CA GLN A 21 8.95 13.84 25.74
C GLN A 21 8.41 13.85 24.31
N ASN A 22 8.98 14.66 23.42
CA ASN A 22 8.57 14.71 22.01
C ASN A 22 8.68 13.34 21.31
N ILE A 23 9.75 12.58 21.55
CA ILE A 23 9.91 11.23 20.98
C ILE A 23 8.79 10.28 21.46
N LYS A 24 8.41 10.36 22.73
CA LYS A 24 7.35 9.51 23.30
C LYS A 24 5.96 9.89 22.79
N GLU A 25 5.73 11.18 22.59
CA GLU A 25 4.49 11.71 22.03
C GLU A 25 4.35 11.29 20.56
N GLU A 26 5.40 11.41 19.74
CA GLU A 26 5.41 10.92 18.36
C GLU A 26 5.19 9.40 18.27
N GLU A 27 5.83 8.61 19.14
CA GLU A 27 5.63 7.16 19.18
C GLU A 27 4.18 6.81 19.54
N GLN A 28 3.60 7.51 20.53
CA GLN A 28 2.22 7.31 20.94
C GLN A 28 1.23 7.70 19.83
N GLU A 29 1.46 8.81 19.14
CA GLU A 29 0.67 9.21 17.98
C GLU A 29 0.77 8.18 16.85
N GLY A 30 1.97 7.64 16.61
CA GLY A 30 2.21 6.56 15.66
C GLY A 30 1.39 5.30 15.99
N GLU A 31 1.36 4.87 17.24
CA GLU A 31 0.57 3.72 17.67
C GLU A 31 -0.94 3.97 17.56
N ILE A 32 -1.42 5.18 17.87
CA ILE A 32 -2.82 5.57 17.68
C ILE A 32 -3.18 5.52 16.19
N LEU A 33 -2.31 6.04 15.31
CA LEU A 33 -2.52 6.02 13.87
C LEU A 33 -2.54 4.59 13.31
N LYS A 34 -1.58 3.73 13.69
CA LYS A 34 -1.56 2.30 13.31
C LYS A 34 -2.84 1.59 13.75
N LYS A 35 -3.35 1.89 14.94
CA LYS A 35 -4.62 1.33 15.42
C LYS A 35 -5.80 1.82 14.59
N ARG A 36 -5.84 3.11 14.23
CA ARG A 36 -6.87 3.66 13.33
C ARG A 36 -6.82 3.00 11.95
N ILE A 37 -5.63 2.86 11.37
CA ILE A 37 -5.42 2.18 10.08
C ILE A 37 -5.88 0.72 10.15
N SER A 38 -5.43 -0.05 11.14
CA SER A 38 -5.71 -1.49 11.23
C SER A 38 -7.16 -1.82 11.61
N SER A 39 -7.88 -0.90 12.26
CA SER A 39 -9.32 -1.03 12.55
C SER A 39 -10.22 -0.42 11.47
N HIS A 40 -9.65 0.13 10.39
CA HIS A 40 -10.41 0.77 9.34
C HIS A 40 -11.20 -0.27 8.50
N PRO A 41 -12.46 -0.01 8.12
CA PRO A 41 -13.26 -0.95 7.33
C PRO A 41 -12.61 -1.36 6.00
N LEU A 42 -11.87 -0.45 5.36
CA LEU A 42 -11.17 -0.71 4.09
C LEU A 42 -9.80 -1.38 4.25
N TYR A 43 -9.29 -1.59 5.46
CA TYR A 43 -7.94 -2.16 5.67
C TYR A 43 -7.77 -3.54 5.03
N GLY A 44 -8.81 -4.38 5.09
CA GLY A 44 -8.80 -5.69 4.45
C GLY A 44 -8.72 -5.61 2.92
N LEU A 45 -9.47 -4.69 2.31
CA LEU A 45 -9.44 -4.46 0.87
C LEU A 45 -8.08 -3.88 0.42
N LEU A 46 -7.51 -2.96 1.21
CA LEU A 46 -6.19 -2.40 1.01
C LEU A 46 -5.13 -3.50 0.95
N LEU A 47 -5.12 -4.37 1.96
CA LEU A 47 -4.17 -5.47 2.07
C LEU A 47 -4.34 -6.46 0.91
N HIS A 48 -5.58 -6.80 0.57
CA HIS A 48 -5.88 -7.67 -0.57
C HIS A 48 -5.35 -7.10 -1.89
N SER A 49 -5.67 -5.83 -2.17
CA SER A 49 -5.21 -5.12 -3.38
C SER A 49 -3.68 -5.08 -3.45
N HIS A 50 -3.02 -4.84 -2.31
CA HIS A 50 -1.57 -4.79 -2.22
C HIS A 50 -0.93 -6.15 -2.51
N LEU A 51 -1.46 -7.23 -1.91
CA LEU A 51 -0.99 -8.59 -2.16
C LEU A 51 -1.19 -9.01 -3.62
N ASN A 52 -2.31 -8.66 -4.24
CA ASN A 52 -2.55 -8.95 -5.66
C ASN A 52 -1.57 -8.19 -6.56
N CYS A 53 -1.25 -6.95 -6.23
CA CYS A 53 -0.22 -6.18 -6.95
C CYS A 53 1.16 -6.86 -6.83
N LEU A 54 1.55 -7.31 -5.63
CA LEU A 54 2.81 -8.03 -5.42
C LEU A 54 2.90 -9.34 -6.19
N LYS A 55 1.81 -10.11 -6.25
CA LYS A 55 1.77 -11.38 -7.01
C LYS A 55 2.10 -11.18 -8.49
N VAL A 56 1.59 -10.09 -9.10
CA VAL A 56 1.93 -9.74 -10.49
C VAL A 56 3.42 -9.42 -10.63
N CYS A 57 4.02 -8.74 -9.65
CA CYS A 57 5.45 -8.42 -9.65
C CYS A 57 6.36 -9.65 -9.44
N SER A 58 5.89 -10.65 -8.66
CA SER A 58 6.67 -11.85 -8.33
C SER A 58 6.84 -12.82 -9.49
N GLY A 59 6.10 -12.66 -10.58
CA GLY A 59 6.23 -13.53 -11.75
C GLY A 59 5.53 -14.88 -11.61
N ASP A 60 4.73 -15.08 -10.56
CA ASP A 60 3.93 -16.29 -10.33
C ASP A 60 2.68 -16.33 -11.27
N PHE A 61 2.91 -16.16 -12.57
CA PHE A 61 1.88 -16.14 -13.62
C PHE A 61 1.22 -17.50 -13.86
N ASP A 62 1.85 -18.59 -13.43
CA ASP A 62 1.39 -19.95 -13.68
C ASP A 62 0.29 -20.44 -12.73
N SER A 63 -0.13 -19.62 -11.75
CA SER A 63 -1.26 -19.98 -10.89
C SER A 63 -2.59 -19.56 -11.54
N PRO A 64 -3.49 -20.51 -11.90
CA PRO A 64 -4.80 -20.20 -12.50
C PRO A 64 -5.75 -19.45 -11.55
N GLU A 65 -5.32 -19.18 -10.32
CA GLU A 65 -6.03 -18.36 -9.34
C GLU A 65 -6.04 -16.85 -9.67
N MET A 66 -5.23 -16.42 -10.66
CA MET A 66 -5.16 -15.03 -11.14
C MET A 66 -6.50 -14.45 -11.67
N MET A 67 -7.51 -15.29 -11.89
CA MET A 67 -8.80 -14.87 -12.46
C MET A 67 -9.95 -14.80 -11.45
N ASN A 68 -9.69 -14.74 -10.14
CA ASN A 68 -10.75 -14.51 -9.16
C ASN A 68 -11.11 -13.02 -9.04
N THR A 69 -11.61 -12.45 -10.15
CA THR A 69 -12.26 -11.12 -10.19
C THR A 69 -13.54 -11.06 -9.33
N ALA A 70 -14.07 -12.21 -8.92
CA ALA A 70 -15.27 -12.32 -8.10
C ALA A 70 -15.05 -11.86 -6.64
N ASP A 71 -13.89 -12.15 -6.04
CA ASP A 71 -13.56 -11.70 -4.68
C ASP A 71 -13.36 -10.18 -4.64
N ASP A 72 -12.70 -9.64 -5.67
CA ASP A 72 -12.51 -8.20 -5.86
C ASP A 72 -13.84 -7.45 -6.03
N LEU A 73 -14.82 -8.04 -6.72
CA LEU A 73 -16.16 -7.48 -6.86
C LEU A 73 -16.93 -7.48 -5.52
N SER A 74 -16.69 -8.45 -4.64
CA SER A 74 -17.35 -8.53 -3.33
C SER A 74 -16.79 -7.50 -2.34
N LEU A 75 -15.47 -7.28 -2.35
CA LEU A 75 -14.80 -6.31 -1.49
C LEU A 75 -15.00 -4.87 -1.98
N SER A 76 -15.04 -4.63 -3.29
CA SER A 76 -15.42 -3.33 -3.84
C SER A 76 -16.88 -2.97 -3.54
N LYS A 77 -17.78 -3.96 -3.42
CA LYS A 77 -19.16 -3.73 -2.99
C LYS A 77 -19.28 -3.24 -1.54
N LEU A 78 -18.36 -3.66 -0.65
CA LEU A 78 -18.28 -3.11 0.71
C LEU A 78 -17.88 -1.63 0.71
N SER A 79 -17.12 -1.19 -0.30
CA SER A 79 -16.73 0.21 -0.49
C SER A 79 -17.86 1.07 -1.05
N LEU A 80 -18.79 0.49 -1.83
CA LEU A 80 -19.86 1.22 -2.50
C LEU A 80 -21.16 1.33 -1.68
N HIS A 81 -21.33 0.54 -0.63
CA HIS A 81 -22.55 0.53 0.21
C HIS A 81 -22.50 1.46 1.43
N SER A 82 -21.58 2.42 1.48
CA SER A 82 -21.73 3.58 2.35
C SER A 82 -22.73 4.55 1.71
N ASP A 83 -24.02 4.31 1.93
CA ASP A 83 -25.12 5.25 1.66
C ASP A 83 -25.02 6.49 2.58
N SER A 84 -23.90 7.21 2.54
CA SER A 84 -23.72 8.51 3.19
C SER A 84 -23.61 9.60 2.13
N SER A 85 -24.66 10.42 2.07
CA SER A 85 -24.77 11.75 1.46
C SER A 85 -23.43 12.45 1.08
N PRO A 86 -23.33 13.13 -0.07
CA PRO A 86 -22.07 13.59 -0.66
C PRO A 86 -21.42 14.81 0.03
N GLU A 87 -21.68 15.07 1.31
CA GLU A 87 -21.34 16.35 1.96
C GLU A 87 -20.96 16.23 3.44
N ALA A 88 -20.31 15.15 3.85
CA ALA A 88 -19.62 15.07 5.14
C ALA A 88 -18.17 14.69 4.87
N SER A 89 -17.24 15.59 5.16
CA SER A 89 -15.80 15.41 5.01
C SER A 89 -15.36 14.02 5.51
N SER A 90 -15.13 13.09 4.58
CA SER A 90 -14.47 11.82 4.88
C SER A 90 -13.14 12.14 5.54
N SER A 91 -12.76 11.38 6.57
CA SER A 91 -11.48 11.64 7.24
C SER A 91 -10.34 11.54 6.21
N GLU A 92 -9.23 12.25 6.41
CA GLU A 92 -8.05 12.13 5.51
C GLU A 92 -7.62 10.66 5.34
N LEU A 93 -7.82 9.85 6.38
CA LEU A 93 -7.56 8.41 6.34
C LEU A 93 -8.50 7.66 5.39
N ASP A 94 -9.78 8.04 5.30
CA ASP A 94 -10.74 7.40 4.41
C ASP A 94 -10.33 7.65 2.94
N GLN A 95 -10.02 8.91 2.62
CA GLN A 95 -9.54 9.30 1.30
C GLN A 95 -8.23 8.60 0.95
N PHE A 96 -7.30 8.49 1.92
CA PHE A 96 -6.07 7.74 1.74
C PHE A 96 -6.34 6.26 1.42
N MET A 97 -7.20 5.61 2.20
CA MET A 97 -7.52 4.19 2.04
C MET A 97 -8.12 3.90 0.66
N GLU A 98 -9.06 4.74 0.21
CA GLU A 98 -9.68 4.62 -1.11
C GLU A 98 -8.68 4.89 -2.24
N ALA A 99 -7.94 5.99 -2.17
CA ALA A 99 -6.96 6.36 -3.18
C ALA A 99 -5.85 5.32 -3.32
N TYR A 100 -5.38 4.75 -2.20
CA TYR A 100 -4.34 3.72 -2.22
C TYR A 100 -4.86 2.41 -2.81
N CYS A 101 -6.08 1.99 -2.49
CA CYS A 101 -6.71 0.84 -3.15
C CYS A 101 -6.82 1.04 -4.66
N SER A 102 -7.26 2.22 -5.11
CA SER A 102 -7.36 2.55 -6.55
C SER A 102 -6.00 2.52 -7.22
N ALA A 103 -5.00 3.17 -6.62
CA ALA A 103 -3.64 3.22 -7.16
C ALA A 103 -3.01 1.82 -7.30
N LEU A 104 -3.24 0.92 -6.35
CA LEU A 104 -2.76 -0.46 -6.43
C LEU A 104 -3.43 -1.25 -7.56
N ARG A 105 -4.74 -1.05 -7.76
CA ARG A 105 -5.49 -1.69 -8.86
C ARG A 105 -4.99 -1.20 -10.21
N GLU A 106 -4.84 0.11 -10.38
CA GLU A 106 -4.31 0.72 -11.60
C GLU A 106 -2.88 0.25 -11.87
N LEU A 107 -2.04 0.19 -10.84
CA LEU A 107 -0.67 -0.33 -10.95
C LEU A 107 -0.66 -1.80 -11.37
N LYS A 108 -1.50 -2.65 -10.76
CA LYS A 108 -1.63 -4.06 -11.15
C LYS A 108 -1.98 -4.17 -12.63
N GLU A 109 -3.04 -3.48 -13.08
CA GLU A 109 -3.50 -3.52 -14.47
C GLU A 109 -2.43 -3.02 -15.45
N ALA A 110 -1.71 -1.96 -15.08
CA ALA A 110 -0.64 -1.39 -15.89
C ALA A 110 0.56 -2.34 -16.04
N MET A 111 0.88 -3.15 -15.03
CA MET A 111 2.02 -4.08 -15.03
C MET A 111 1.69 -5.45 -15.66
N GLU A 112 0.46 -5.93 -15.49
CA GLU A 112 0.07 -7.30 -15.87
C GLU A 112 0.30 -7.57 -17.36
N LYS A 113 -0.19 -6.67 -18.24
CA LYS A 113 -0.03 -6.83 -19.69
C LYS A 113 1.44 -6.86 -20.15
N PRO A 114 2.30 -5.86 -19.83
CA PRO A 114 3.68 -5.88 -20.31
C PRO A 114 4.49 -7.06 -19.77
N LEU A 115 4.21 -7.54 -18.54
CA LEU A 115 4.88 -8.72 -18.00
C LEU A 115 4.51 -10.00 -18.76
N ILE A 116 3.21 -10.22 -19.03
CA ILE A 116 2.74 -11.37 -19.81
C ILE A 116 3.33 -11.33 -21.24
N GLU A 117 3.35 -10.16 -21.86
CA GLU A 117 3.91 -9.98 -23.21
C GLU A 117 5.42 -10.26 -23.24
N THR A 118 6.16 -9.80 -22.23
CA THR A 118 7.59 -10.05 -22.09
C THR A 118 7.87 -11.54 -21.89
N HIS A 119 7.12 -12.22 -21.02
CA HIS A 119 7.27 -13.66 -20.80
C HIS A 119 7.05 -14.46 -22.08
N ARG A 120 5.95 -14.18 -22.80
CA ARG A 120 5.65 -14.80 -24.09
C ARG A 120 6.73 -14.53 -25.14
N PHE A 121 7.26 -13.31 -25.19
CA PHE A 121 8.35 -12.97 -26.10
C PHE A 121 9.60 -13.79 -25.79
N MET A 122 9.97 -13.90 -24.52
CA MET A 122 11.12 -14.70 -24.09
C MET A 122 10.95 -16.18 -24.45
N ASP A 123 9.77 -16.77 -24.19
CA ASP A 123 9.48 -18.17 -24.55
C ASP A 123 9.62 -18.43 -26.05
N ALA A 124 9.13 -17.48 -26.87
CA ALA A 124 9.25 -17.57 -28.32
C ALA A 124 10.72 -17.50 -28.78
N VAL A 125 11.54 -16.65 -28.15
CA VAL A 125 12.98 -16.56 -28.42
C VAL A 125 13.69 -17.85 -28.00
N TYR A 126 13.43 -18.38 -26.79
CA TYR A 126 14.02 -19.63 -26.33
C TYR A 126 13.65 -20.81 -27.22
N THR A 127 12.41 -20.88 -27.69
CA THR A 127 11.96 -21.91 -28.63
C THR A 127 12.74 -21.84 -29.95
N GLN A 128 12.91 -20.64 -30.52
CA GLN A 128 13.70 -20.45 -31.74
C GLN A 128 15.18 -20.80 -31.55
N LEU A 129 15.79 -20.39 -30.43
CA LEU A 129 17.18 -20.73 -30.13
C LEU A 129 17.38 -22.25 -29.98
N ASN A 130 16.45 -22.94 -29.30
CA ASN A 130 16.49 -24.39 -29.16
C ASN A 130 16.36 -25.10 -30.51
N ASP A 131 15.47 -24.63 -31.39
CA ASP A 131 15.33 -25.18 -32.74
C ASP A 131 16.64 -25.06 -33.54
N ILE A 132 17.31 -23.90 -33.49
CA ILE A 132 18.60 -23.69 -34.15
C ILE A 132 19.67 -24.64 -33.60
N VAL A 133 19.78 -24.78 -32.27
CA VAL A 133 20.81 -25.60 -31.62
C VAL A 133 20.56 -27.11 -31.81
N LEU A 134 19.29 -27.53 -31.84
CA LEU A 134 18.92 -28.94 -31.98
C LEU A 134 18.73 -29.36 -33.44
N SER A 135 18.65 -28.42 -34.38
CA SER A 135 18.63 -28.72 -35.81
C SER A 135 19.96 -29.37 -36.21
N PRO A 136 19.95 -30.59 -36.78
CA PRO A 136 21.17 -31.22 -37.25
C PRO A 136 21.78 -30.36 -38.35
N SER A 137 23.06 -30.02 -38.25
CA SER A 137 23.77 -29.37 -39.35
C SER A 137 23.72 -30.31 -40.56
N SER A 138 22.94 -29.94 -41.58
CA SER A 138 22.93 -30.70 -42.82
C SER A 138 24.34 -30.69 -43.42
N PRO A 139 24.90 -31.86 -43.81
CA PRO A 139 26.21 -31.95 -44.44
C PRO A 139 26.28 -31.30 -45.81
#